data_AF-A0A358DLI3-F1
#
_entry.id   AF-A0A358DLI3-F1
#
_cell.length_a   1.000
_cell.length_b   1.000
_cell.length_c   1.000
_cell.angle_alpha   90.00
_cell.angle_beta   90.00
_cell.angle_gamma   90.00
#
_symmetry.space_group_name_H-M   'P 1'
#
loop_
_entity.id
_entity.type
_entity.pdbx_description
1 polymer ?
#
loop_
_entity_poly.entity_id
_entity_poly.type
_entity_poly.pdbx_seq_one_letter_code
_entity_poly.pdbx_strand_id
1 'polypeptide(L)'
;MPRWIPIGSVRRPHGLRGQLRVQLNLERPELLAPGTQVQVGEKLFFVEKRGPAPGPEDVFLLTLREVQGRDQAEVLKGQTLFLSREDLGEDLEDDDFLFVD
;
A
#
# COMPACT_ATOMS: atom_id res chain seq x y z
N MET A 1 18.28 8.65 3.58
CA MET A 1 17.32 8.26 2.52
C MET A 1 16.32 7.33 3.15
N PRO A 2 15.01 7.48 2.89
CA PRO A 2 14.01 6.60 3.47
C PRO A 2 14.28 5.16 3.02
N ARG A 3 14.33 4.24 3.99
CA ARG A 3 14.36 2.81 3.73
C ARG A 3 12.91 2.35 3.53
N TRP A 4 12.61 1.79 2.36
CA TRP A 4 11.27 1.31 2.04
C TRP A 4 11.10 -0.13 2.51
N ILE A 5 10.08 -0.35 3.32
CA ILE A 5 9.76 -1.64 3.90
C ILE A 5 8.48 -2.15 3.23
N PRO A 6 8.50 -3.34 2.62
CA PRO A 6 7.32 -3.96 2.04
C PRO A 6 6.27 -4.26 3.10
N ILE A 7 5.03 -3.82 2.86
CA ILE A 7 3.90 -3.98 3.80
C ILE A 7 2.71 -4.70 3.19
N GLY A 8 2.78 -5.09 1.91
CA GLY A 8 1.65 -5.72 1.22
C GLY A 8 1.77 -5.64 -0.30
N SER A 9 0.65 -5.86 -0.99
CA SER A 9 0.59 -5.84 -2.45
C SER A 9 -0.74 -5.31 -3.00
N VAL A 10 -0.70 -4.77 -4.21
CA VAL A 10 -1.88 -4.39 -4.97
C VAL A 10 -2.49 -5.63 -5.63
N ARG A 11 -3.70 -6.02 -5.25
CA ARG A 11 -4.38 -7.20 -5.81
C ARG A 11 -4.99 -6.91 -7.17
N ARG A 12 -5.77 -5.83 -7.28
CA ARG A 12 -6.48 -5.44 -8.51
C ARG A 12 -7.10 -4.04 -8.40
N PRO A 13 -7.46 -3.41 -9.53
CA PRO A 13 -8.29 -2.20 -9.51
C PRO A 13 -9.70 -2.45 -8.98
N HIS A 14 -10.30 -1.36 -8.52
CA HIS A 14 -11.65 -1.26 -8.01
C HIS A 14 -12.36 -0.05 -8.62
N GLY A 15 -13.49 -0.28 -9.27
CA GLY A 15 -14.27 0.77 -9.93
C GLY A 15 -13.54 1.44 -11.11
N LEU A 16 -13.97 2.67 -11.43
CA LEU A 16 -13.44 3.46 -12.56
C LEU A 16 -12.55 4.63 -12.12
N ARG A 17 -12.54 4.97 -10.83
CA ARG A 17 -11.84 6.15 -10.28
C ARG A 17 -10.42 5.86 -9.80
N GLY A 18 -9.82 4.75 -10.23
CA GLY A 18 -8.44 4.40 -9.87
C GLY A 18 -8.24 3.83 -8.46
N GLN A 19 -9.32 3.48 -7.74
CA GLN A 19 -9.17 2.79 -6.46
C GLN A 19 -8.53 1.42 -6.63
N LEU A 20 -7.76 1.02 -5.62
CA LEU A 20 -7.02 -0.24 -5.58
C LEU A 20 -7.56 -1.12 -4.46
N ARG A 21 -7.71 -2.42 -4.72
CA ARG A 21 -7.76 -3.41 -3.63
C ARG A 21 -6.33 -3.81 -3.31
N VAL A 22 -5.92 -3.57 -2.06
CA VAL A 22 -4.61 -3.93 -1.54
C VAL A 22 -4.77 -4.98 -0.46
N GLN A 23 -3.84 -5.92 -0.37
CA GLN A 23 -3.71 -6.80 0.77
C GLN A 23 -2.49 -6.35 1.58
N LEU A 24 -2.65 -6.24 2.90
CA LEU A 24 -1.59 -5.82 3.80
C LEU A 24 -1.07 -7.01 4.61
N ASN A 25 0.24 -7.06 4.81
CA ASN A 25 0.93 -8.03 5.66
C ASN A 25 1.33 -7.39 7.01
N LEU A 26 0.69 -6.27 7.35
CA LEU A 26 1.00 -5.45 8.51
C LEU A 26 -0.27 -5.25 9.34
N GLU A 27 -0.18 -5.52 10.65
CA GLU A 27 -1.27 -5.39 11.62
C GLU A 27 -1.50 -3.93 12.08
N ARG A 28 -1.10 -2.95 11.27
CA ARG A 28 -1.22 -1.50 11.54
C ARG A 28 -1.69 -0.75 10.29
N PRO A 29 -2.86 -1.10 9.72
CA PRO A 29 -3.32 -0.51 8.46
C PRO A 29 -3.65 0.99 8.58
N GLU A 30 -3.82 1.51 9.80
CA GLU A 30 -3.96 2.94 10.12
C GLU A 30 -2.79 3.80 9.70
N LEU A 31 -1.59 3.24 9.52
CA LEU A 31 -0.43 3.96 8.99
C LEU A 31 -0.64 4.44 7.55
N LEU A 32 -1.54 3.78 6.80
CA LEU A 32 -2.02 4.26 5.50
C LEU A 32 -3.13 5.30 5.68
N ALA A 33 -2.81 6.37 6.41
CA ALA A 33 -3.68 7.54 6.59
C ALA A 33 -3.56 8.50 5.40
N PRO A 34 -4.54 9.39 5.18
CA PRO A 34 -4.42 10.45 4.17
C PRO A 34 -3.17 11.30 4.39
N GLY A 35 -2.37 11.47 3.33
CA GLY A 35 -1.11 12.21 3.36
C GLY A 35 0.13 11.34 3.55
N THR A 36 -0.01 10.08 3.98
CA THR A 36 1.12 9.15 4.06
C THR A 36 1.71 8.91 2.67
N GLN A 37 3.03 8.97 2.54
CA GLN A 37 3.72 8.62 1.30
C GLN A 37 3.97 7.12 1.26
N VAL A 38 3.61 6.49 0.15
CA VAL A 38 3.86 5.06 -0.09
C VAL A 38 4.63 4.90 -1.39
N GLN A 39 5.39 3.81 -1.47
CA GLN A 39 5.93 3.35 -2.74
C GLN A 39 5.09 2.17 -3.26
N VAL A 40 4.77 2.18 -4.55
CA VAL A 40 4.16 1.04 -5.24
C VAL A 40 5.06 0.70 -6.42
N GLY A 41 5.68 -0.48 -6.37
CA GLY A 41 6.80 -0.84 -7.25
C GLY A 41 7.90 0.20 -7.18
N GLU A 42 8.14 0.94 -8.27
CA GLU A 42 9.22 1.94 -8.36
C GLU A 42 8.75 3.39 -8.19
N LYS A 43 7.45 3.62 -7.99
CA LYS A 43 6.87 4.98 -7.96
C LYS A 43 6.34 5.35 -6.58
N LEU A 44 6.45 6.63 -6.25
CA LEU A 44 5.92 7.21 -5.02
C LEU A 44 4.52 7.81 -5.25
N PHE A 45 3.66 7.63 -4.26
CA PHE A 45 2.28 8.09 -4.25
C PHE A 45 1.91 8.64 -2.88
N PHE A 46 0.90 9.50 -2.84
CA PHE A 46 0.30 9.91 -1.58
C PHE A 46 -1.04 9.21 -1.38
N VAL A 47 -1.23 8.63 -0.20
CA VAL A 47 -2.52 8.08 0.21
C VAL A 47 -3.52 9.23 0.30
N GLU A 48 -4.62 9.11 -0.42
CA GLU A 48 -5.75 10.05 -0.32
C GLU A 48 -6.80 9.50 0.63
N LYS A 49 -7.05 8.18 0.58
CA LYS A 49 -8.04 7.51 1.42
C LYS A 49 -7.74 6.03 1.54
N ARG A 50 -7.95 5.48 2.73
CA ARG A 50 -8.10 4.04 2.96
C ARG A 50 -9.52 3.76 3.46
N GLY A 51 -10.09 2.62 3.07
CA GLY A 51 -11.36 2.14 3.60
C GLY A 51 -11.44 0.61 3.64
N PRO A 52 -12.45 0.06 4.33
CA PRO A 52 -12.69 -1.37 4.35
C PRO A 52 -13.02 -1.89 2.95
N ALA A 53 -12.65 -3.13 2.67
CA ALA A 53 -13.09 -3.84 1.47
C ALA A 53 -13.87 -5.09 1.87
N PRO A 54 -14.91 -5.49 1.13
CA PRO A 54 -15.55 -6.78 1.37
C PRO A 54 -14.55 -7.92 1.19
N GLY A 55 -14.57 -8.90 2.09
CA GLY A 55 -13.70 -10.08 2.06
C GLY A 55 -12.81 -10.20 3.30
N PRO A 56 -11.61 -10.78 3.16
CA PRO A 56 -10.64 -10.94 4.25
C PRO A 56 -10.30 -9.61 4.95
N GLU A 57 -10.00 -9.68 6.25
CA GLU A 57 -9.75 -8.51 7.12
C GLU A 57 -8.49 -7.73 6.74
N ASP A 58 -7.53 -8.38 6.08
CA ASP A 58 -6.27 -7.82 5.61
C ASP A 58 -6.39 -7.13 4.23
N VAL A 59 -7.59 -7.08 3.65
CA VAL A 59 -7.85 -6.47 2.34
C VAL A 59 -8.58 -5.13 2.47
N PHE A 60 -7.99 -4.09 1.88
CA PHE A 60 -8.48 -2.72 1.97
C PHE A 60 -8.70 -2.09 0.59
N LEU A 61 -9.56 -1.08 0.54
CA LEU A 61 -9.62 -0.14 -0.57
C LEU A 61 -8.64 1.00 -0.30
N LEU A 62 -7.74 1.25 -1.25
CA LEU A 62 -6.76 2.33 -1.20
C LEU A 62 -6.97 3.27 -2.40
N THR A 63 -7.11 4.55 -2.11
CA THR A 63 -7.06 5.63 -3.11
C THR A 63 -5.71 6.32 -2.99
N LEU A 64 -5.01 6.41 -4.12
CA LEU A 64 -3.78 7.17 -4.26
C LEU A 64 -4.07 8.44 -5.06
N ARG A 65 -3.57 9.59 -4.59
CA ARG A 65 -3.87 10.91 -5.17
C ARG A 65 -3.53 10.99 -6.66
N GLU A 66 -2.47 10.32 -7.08
CA GLU A 66 -1.95 10.35 -8.44
C GLU A 66 -2.60 9.32 -9.37
N VAL A 67 -3.44 8.41 -8.85
CA VAL A 67 -4.08 7.34 -9.63
C VAL A 67 -5.55 7.70 -9.90
N GLN A 68 -5.79 8.34 -11.04
CA GLN A 68 -7.08 8.98 -11.37
C GLN A 68 -7.94 8.18 -12.35
N GLY A 69 -7.67 6.90 -12.53
CA GLY A 69 -8.45 6.08 -13.47
C GLY A 69 -8.11 4.60 -13.41
N ARG A 70 -8.99 3.79 -13.99
CA ARG A 70 -8.84 2.33 -14.04
C ARG A 70 -7.54 1.90 -14.72
N ASP A 71 -7.17 2.53 -15.83
CA ASP A 71 -5.98 2.11 -16.61
C ASP A 71 -4.69 2.34 -15.83
N GLN A 72 -4.59 3.46 -15.12
CA GLN A 72 -3.46 3.74 -14.23
C GLN A 72 -3.41 2.75 -13.06
N ALA A 73 -4.57 2.38 -12.53
CA ALA A 73 -4.67 1.39 -11.47
C ALA A 73 -4.28 -0.03 -11.96
N GLU A 74 -4.62 -0.42 -13.20
CA GLU A 74 -4.24 -1.71 -13.76
C GLU A 74 -2.72 -1.87 -13.86
N VAL A 75 -1.98 -0.80 -14.16
CA VAL A 75 -0.50 -0.81 -14.19
C VAL A 75 0.09 -1.22 -12.83
N LEU A 76 -0.59 -0.88 -11.74
CA LEU A 76 -0.13 -1.18 -10.38
C LEU A 76 -0.51 -2.58 -9.90
N LYS A 77 -1.33 -3.33 -10.65
CA LYS A 77 -1.76 -4.67 -10.27
C LYS A 77 -0.56 -5.60 -10.09
N GLY A 78 -0.52 -6.30 -8.97
CA GLY A 78 0.54 -7.26 -8.60
C GLY A 78 1.78 -6.61 -8.01
N GLN A 79 1.88 -5.27 -7.99
CA GLN A 79 3.05 -4.60 -7.44
C GLN A 79 3.02 -4.58 -5.91
N THR A 80 4.22 -4.64 -5.32
CA THR A 80 4.42 -4.54 -3.88
C THR A 80 4.18 -3.10 -3.40
N LEU A 81 3.51 -2.97 -2.26
CA LEU A 81 3.29 -1.73 -1.53
C LEU A 81 4.32 -1.62 -0.41
N PHE A 82 4.97 -0.47 -0.30
CA PHE A 82 5.96 -0.20 0.72
C PHE A 82 5.62 1.07 1.51
N LEU A 83 6.02 1.09 2.78
CA LEU A 83 6.06 2.27 3.63
C LEU A 83 7.51 2.62 3.99
N SER A 84 7.76 3.88 4.34
CA SER A 84 9.07 4.25 4.88
C SER A 84 9.26 3.61 6.26
N ARG A 85 10.51 3.29 6.61
CA ARG A 85 10.87 2.84 7.96
C ARG A 85 10.46 3.88 9.02
N GLU A 86 10.56 5.16 8.71
CA GLU A 86 10.16 6.26 9.60
C GLU A 86 8.65 6.20 9.91
N ASP A 87 7.81 5.96 8.90
CA ASP A 87 6.35 5.85 9.07
C ASP A 87 5.92 4.57 9.81
N LEU A 88 6.74 3.51 9.77
CA LEU A 88 6.48 2.28 10.52
C LEU A 88 6.84 2.36 12.01
N GLY A 89 7.57 3.40 12.41
CA GLY A 89 8.15 3.57 13.74
C GLY A 89 9.55 2.96 13.87
N GLU A 90 10.39 3.56 14.70
CA GLU A 90 11.80 3.18 14.87
C GLU A 90 12.01 1.78 15.48
N ASP A 91 11.00 1.20 16.13
CA ASP A 91 11.06 -0.08 16.87
C ASP A 91 11.05 -1.34 16.00
N LEU A 92 11.12 -1.22 14.67
CA LEU A 92 11.40 -2.38 13.83
C LEU A 92 12.88 -2.74 13.99
N GLU A 93 13.21 -3.66 14.89
CA GLU A 93 14.52 -4.32 14.85
C GLU A 93 14.71 -4.93 13.45
N ASP A 94 15.91 -4.80 12.88
CA ASP A 94 16.22 -4.95 11.45
C ASP A 94 15.95 -6.36 10.84
N ASP A 95 15.38 -7.30 11.59
CA ASP A 95 15.42 -8.75 11.29
C ASP A 95 14.05 -9.42 11.01
N ASP A 96 12.92 -8.71 11.10
CA ASP A 96 11.58 -9.34 11.10
C ASP A 96 10.89 -9.51 9.72
N PHE A 97 11.60 -9.32 8.60
CA PHE A 97 11.02 -9.58 7.26
C PHE A 97 11.71 -10.74 6.54
N LEU A 98 11.35 -11.97 6.91
CA LEU A 98 11.58 -13.16 6.10
C LEU A 98 10.61 -13.15 4.90
N PHE A 99 11.08 -12.69 3.75
CA PHE A 99 10.46 -13.04 2.47
C PHE A 99 10.77 -14.52 2.19
N VAL A 100 9.76 -15.37 2.28
CA VAL A 100 9.80 -16.68 1.61
C VAL A 100 9.49 -16.45 0.13
N ASP A 101 10.49 -16.74 -0.70
CA ASP A 101 10.43 -16.76 -2.16
C ASP A 101 9.53 -17.90 -2.67
#